data_AF-A0A1M6M693-F1
#
_entry.id   AF-A0A1M6M693-F1
#
_cell.length_a   1.000
_cell.length_b   1.000
_cell.length_c   1.000
_cell.angle_alpha   90.00
_cell.angle_beta   90.00
_cell.angle_gamma   90.00
#
_symmetry.space_group_name_H-M   'P 1'
#
loop_
_entity.id
_entity.type
_entity.pdbx_description
1 polymer ?
#
loop_
_entity_poly.entity_id
_entity_poly.type
_entity_poly.pdbx_seq_one_letter_code
_entity_poly.pdbx_strand_id
1 'polypeptide(L)'
;MGKVENGEVILIRCVISGEKESYYKAKDYQGKKYLIEKNKDFKKVSVGDDRAFYAYKKEMGKLIKTTTLFPVSHEEYIKHNNTGISGKTLEELGITLDNLHE
;
A
#
# COMPACT_ATOMS: atom_id res chain seq x y z
N MET A 1 -3.91 17.87 -3.17
CA MET A 1 -3.53 16.54 -2.64
C MET A 1 -4.40 16.25 -1.42
N GLY A 2 -5.28 15.24 -1.48
CA GLY A 2 -6.09 14.85 -0.32
C GLY A 2 -5.20 14.15 0.72
N LYS A 3 -5.29 14.57 1.98
CA LYS A 3 -4.63 13.90 3.11
C LYS A 3 -5.28 12.53 3.29
N VAL A 4 -4.48 11.46 3.27
CA VAL A 4 -4.93 10.10 3.58
C VAL A 4 -4.91 9.97 5.10
N GLU A 5 -6.09 9.95 5.72
CA GLU A 5 -6.26 9.73 7.16
C GLU A 5 -5.95 8.26 7.51
N ASN A 6 -4.97 8.02 8.39
CA ASN A 6 -4.70 6.80 9.19
C ASN A 6 -5.33 5.48 8.69
N GLY A 7 -5.01 5.06 7.46
CA GLY A 7 -5.35 3.74 6.97
C GLY A 7 -4.24 2.74 7.31
N GLU A 8 -4.58 1.58 7.85
CA GLU A 8 -3.62 0.49 8.01
C GLU A 8 -3.02 0.10 6.63
N VAL A 9 -1.68 0.05 6.55
CA VAL A 9 -0.99 -0.47 5.37
C VAL A 9 -1.04 -1.99 5.41
N ILE A 10 -1.57 -2.61 4.37
CA ILE A 10 -1.68 -4.06 4.26
C ILE A 10 -0.78 -4.61 3.15
N LEU A 11 -0.25 -5.81 3.34
CA LEU A 11 0.33 -6.61 2.26
C LEU A 11 -0.79 -7.41 1.59
N ILE A 12 -0.93 -7.28 0.28
CA ILE A 12 -1.94 -7.99 -0.50
C ILE A 12 -1.31 -8.67 -1.71
N ARG A 13 -1.84 -9.84 -2.08
CA ARG A 13 -1.50 -10.54 -3.33
C ARG A 13 -2.76 -10.77 -4.17
N CYS A 14 -2.72 -10.38 -5.43
CA CYS A 14 -3.86 -10.49 -6.33
C CYS A 14 -3.42 -10.61 -7.79
N VAL A 15 -4.34 -11.14 -8.61
CA VAL A 15 -4.17 -11.25 -10.06
C VAL A 15 -4.89 -10.12 -10.76
N ILE A 16 -4.18 -9.39 -11.63
CA ILE A 16 -4.76 -8.33 -12.46
C ILE A 16 -5.71 -8.97 -13.47
N SER A 17 -6.97 -8.55 -13.45
CA SER A 17 -8.06 -9.07 -14.29
C SER A 17 -8.54 -8.09 -15.34
N GLY A 18 -8.09 -6.83 -15.27
CA GLY A 18 -8.41 -5.83 -16.27
C GLY A 18 -7.75 -4.50 -16.00
N GLU A 19 -7.79 -3.62 -16.99
CA GLU A 19 -7.19 -2.30 -16.92
C GLU A 19 -8.22 -1.25 -17.35
N LYS A 20 -8.23 -0.12 -16.65
CA LYS A 20 -8.93 1.12 -17.01
C LYS A 20 -7.91 2.25 -17.04
N GLU A 21 -8.31 3.45 -17.46
CA GLU A 21 -7.43 4.62 -17.53
C GLU A 21 -6.73 4.91 -16.19
N SER A 22 -7.49 5.05 -15.11
CA SER A 22 -7.00 5.45 -13.78
C SER A 22 -6.82 4.31 -12.77
N TYR A 23 -7.29 3.10 -13.08
CA TYR A 23 -7.24 1.95 -12.16
C TYR A 23 -6.95 0.63 -12.89
N TYR A 24 -6.36 -0.32 -12.17
CA TYR A 24 -6.42 -1.74 -12.52
C TYR A 24 -7.57 -2.41 -11.77
N LYS A 25 -8.17 -3.43 -12.38
CA LYS A 25 -9.06 -4.37 -11.70
C LYS A 25 -8.27 -5.59 -11.31
N ALA A 26 -8.40 -6.04 -10.09
CA ALA A 26 -7.75 -7.27 -9.63
C ALA A 26 -8.70 -8.14 -8.81
N LYS A 27 -8.35 -9.41 -8.70
CA LYS A 27 -9.01 -10.36 -7.81
C LYS A 27 -7.99 -11.12 -6.99
N ASP A 28 -8.27 -11.37 -5.72
CA ASP A 28 -7.48 -12.31 -4.94
C ASP A 28 -7.90 -13.75 -5.25
N TYR A 29 -7.19 -14.68 -4.63
CA TYR A 29 -7.41 -16.13 -4.77
C TYR A 29 -8.71 -16.62 -4.14
N GLN A 30 -9.37 -15.80 -3.30
CA GLN A 30 -10.70 -16.07 -2.76
C GLN A 30 -11.81 -15.49 -3.63
N GLY A 31 -11.47 -14.86 -4.76
CA GLY A 31 -12.41 -14.25 -5.69
C GLY A 31 -12.88 -12.85 -5.30
N LYS A 32 -12.33 -12.26 -4.23
CA LYS A 32 -12.67 -10.89 -3.84
C LYS A 32 -12.03 -9.91 -4.82
N LYS A 33 -12.80 -8.90 -5.21
CA LYS A 33 -12.45 -7.93 -6.26
C LYS A 33 -11.93 -6.63 -5.65
N TYR A 34 -10.95 -6.05 -6.32
CA TYR A 34 -10.30 -4.81 -5.93
C TYR A 34 -10.15 -3.87 -7.12
N LEU A 35 -10.19 -2.57 -6.84
CA LEU A 35 -9.63 -1.55 -7.72
C LEU A 35 -8.26 -1.15 -7.20
N ILE A 36 -7.26 -1.07 -8.06
CA ILE A 36 -5.91 -0.64 -7.69
C ILE A 36 -5.64 0.68 -8.40
N GLU A 37 -5.35 1.75 -7.68
CA GLU A 37 -5.00 3.04 -8.28
C GLU A 37 -3.68 2.94 -9.04
N LYS A 38 -3.65 3.51 -10.25
CA LYS A 38 -2.40 3.63 -11.00
C LYS A 38 -1.57 4.76 -10.43
N ASN A 39 -0.41 4.43 -9.88
CA ASN A 39 0.57 5.41 -9.45
C ASN A 39 1.97 5.05 -9.96
N LYS A 40 2.99 5.84 -9.59
CA LYS A 40 4.38 5.65 -10.00
C LYS A 40 4.99 4.32 -9.52
N ASP A 41 4.52 3.83 -8.38
CA ASP A 41 5.03 2.63 -7.72
C ASP A 41 4.38 1.34 -8.26
N PHE A 42 3.30 1.50 -9.03
CA PHE A 42 2.54 0.43 -9.68
C PHE A 42 2.47 0.63 -11.20
N LYS A 43 3.61 0.98 -11.81
CA LYS A 43 3.76 1.14 -13.27
C LYS A 43 4.36 -0.13 -13.86
N LYS A 44 3.71 -0.68 -14.90
CA LYS A 44 4.06 -1.92 -15.64
C LYS A 44 3.45 -3.18 -15.03
N VAL A 45 2.12 -3.24 -15.08
CA VAL A 45 1.33 -4.41 -14.71
C VAL A 45 0.41 -4.72 -15.85
N SER A 46 0.39 -5.98 -16.27
CA SER A 46 -0.46 -6.45 -17.37
C SER A 46 -1.59 -7.33 -16.85
N VAL A 47 -2.65 -7.47 -17.64
CA VAL A 47 -3.73 -8.42 -17.32
C VAL A 47 -3.14 -9.84 -17.29
N GLY A 48 -3.44 -10.58 -16.22
CA GLY A 48 -2.87 -11.90 -15.94
C GLY A 48 -1.70 -11.87 -14.96
N ASP A 49 -1.10 -10.72 -14.68
CA ASP A 49 -0.01 -10.61 -13.70
C ASP A 49 -0.50 -10.95 -12.30
N ASP A 50 0.26 -11.79 -11.60
CA ASP A 50 0.16 -11.99 -10.15
C ASP A 50 1.13 -11.06 -9.43
N ARG A 51 0.61 -10.21 -8.54
CA ARG A 51 1.40 -9.20 -7.82
C ARG A 51 1.11 -9.26 -6.34
N ALA A 52 2.20 -9.22 -5.55
CA ALA A 52 2.16 -8.92 -4.13
C ALA A 52 2.75 -7.52 -3.88
N PHE A 53 2.04 -6.68 -3.13
CA PHE A 53 2.45 -5.30 -2.87
C PHE A 53 1.80 -4.75 -1.59
N TYR A 54 2.40 -3.72 -1.03
CA TYR A 54 1.82 -2.98 0.09
C TYR A 54 0.85 -1.92 -0.43
N ALA A 55 -0.27 -1.72 0.27
CA ALA A 55 -1.24 -0.71 -0.10
C ALA A 55 -2.06 -0.21 1.09
N TYR A 56 -2.53 1.03 1.00
CA TYR A 56 -3.67 1.47 1.81
C TYR A 56 -4.96 0.90 1.22
N LYS A 57 -5.84 0.43 2.10
CA LYS A 57 -7.15 -0.09 1.72
C LYS A 57 -8.24 0.91 2.10
N LYS A 58 -9.07 1.30 1.13
CA LYS A 58 -10.26 2.13 1.37
C LYS A 58 -11.51 1.44 0.84
N GLU A 59 -12.53 1.33 1.70
CA GLU A 59 -13.87 0.95 1.23
C GLU A 59 -14.61 2.19 0.74
N MET A 60 -15.10 2.13 -0.49
CA MET A 60 -15.81 3.22 -1.16
C MET A 60 -17.21 2.75 -1.56
N GLY A 61 -18.18 3.67 -1.48
CA GLY A 61 -19.58 3.40 -1.84
C GLY A 61 -20.45 3.01 -0.64
N LYS A 62 -21.66 3.58 -0.57
CA LYS A 62 -22.62 3.33 0.52
C LYS A 62 -23.48 2.07 0.30
N LEU A 63 -23.83 1.77 -0.95
CA LEU A 63 -24.71 0.66 -1.33
C LEU A 63 -23.95 -0.52 -1.96
N ILE A 64 -23.00 -0.23 -2.84
CA ILE A 64 -22.10 -1.24 -3.42
C ILE A 64 -20.70 -0.92 -2.90
N LYS A 65 -20.27 -1.66 -1.88
CA LYS A 65 -18.94 -1.51 -1.31
C LYS A 65 -17.91 -2.00 -2.32
N THR A 66 -17.04 -1.10 -2.74
CA THR A 66 -15.87 -1.42 -3.57
C THR A 66 -14.61 -1.16 -2.76
N THR A 67 -13.70 -2.11 -2.72
CA THR A 67 -12.39 -1.93 -2.10
C THR A 67 -11.41 -1.34 -3.11
N THR A 68 -10.92 -0.14 -2.83
CA THR A 68 -9.83 0.50 -3.58
C THR A 68 -8.53 0.37 -2.80
N LEU A 69 -7.48 -0.06 -3.49
CA LEU A 69 -6.12 -0.23 -3.02
C LEU A 69 -5.26 0.89 -3.61
N PHE A 70 -4.49 1.53 -2.74
CA PHE A 70 -3.57 2.60 -3.09
C PHE A 70 -2.15 2.06 -2.86
N PRO A 71 -1.46 1.57 -3.91
CA PRO A 71 -0.11 1.01 -3.75
C PRO A 71 0.81 2.02 -3.07
N VAL A 72 1.65 1.55 -2.14
CA VAL A 72 2.63 2.39 -1.45
C VAL A 72 4.04 1.99 -1.85
N SER A 73 4.92 2.98 -1.92
CA SER A 73 6.35 2.76 -2.06
C SER A 73 6.96 2.13 -0.79
N HIS A 74 8.13 1.51 -0.95
CA HIS A 74 8.86 0.95 0.19
C HIS A 74 9.24 2.03 1.23
N GLU A 75 9.57 3.24 0.80
CA GLU A 75 9.87 4.37 1.68
C GLU A 75 8.64 4.81 2.49
N GLU A 76 7.46 4.84 1.88
CA GLU A 76 6.21 5.16 2.59
C GLU A 76 5.86 4.08 3.62
N TYR A 77 6.08 2.81 3.27
CA TYR A 77 5.94 1.71 4.22
C TYR A 77 6.89 1.84 5.42
N ILE A 78 8.16 2.17 5.17
CA ILE A 78 9.16 2.37 6.23
C ILE A 78 8.74 3.54 7.12
N LYS A 79 8.32 4.69 6.57
CA LYS A 79 7.88 5.84 7.36
C LYS A 79 6.65 5.52 8.23
N HIS A 80 5.72 4.71 7.73
CA HIS A 80 4.55 4.30 8.49
C HIS A 80 4.88 3.31 9.62
N ASN A 81 5.94 2.50 9.49
CA ASN A 81 6.30 1.47 10.48
C ASN A 81 7.49 1.85 11.37
N ASN A 82 8.28 2.88 11.02
CA ASN A 82 9.37 3.41 11.83
C ASN A 82 8.91 4.43 12.88
N THR A 83 7.61 4.67 13.00
CA THR A 83 7.05 5.20 14.25
C THR A 83 7.13 4.07 15.28
N GLY A 84 8.30 3.92 15.90
CA GLY A 84 8.40 3.17 17.15
C GLY A 84 7.40 3.71 18.18
N ILE A 85 7.29 3.02 19.32
CA ILE A 85 6.29 3.20 20.41
C ILE A 85 5.99 4.67 20.84
N SER A 86 6.80 5.66 20.42
CA SER A 86 6.64 7.09 20.70
C SER A 86 6.52 8.02 19.46
N GLY A 87 6.42 7.51 18.23
CA GLY A 87 6.31 8.35 17.02
C GLY A 87 7.58 9.12 16.64
N LYS A 88 8.73 8.72 17.20
CA LYS A 88 10.05 9.25 16.88
C LYS A 88 10.83 8.27 16.01
N THR A 89 11.52 8.77 14.99
CA THR A 89 12.50 8.06 14.19
C THR A 89 13.72 7.65 15.03
N LEU A 90 14.51 6.69 14.55
CA LEU A 90 15.75 6.25 15.23
C LEU A 90 16.74 7.41 15.42
N GLU A 91 16.80 8.32 14.45
CA GLU A 91 17.61 9.54 14.51
C GLU A 91 17.10 10.49 15.61
N GLU A 92 15.78 10.68 15.73
CA GLU A 92 15.15 11.45 16.82
C GLU A 92 15.27 10.80 18.20
N LEU A 93 15.62 9.50 18.25
CA LEU A 93 15.96 8.77 19.47
C LEU A 93 17.47 8.77 19.75
N GLY A 94 18.28 9.41 18.91
CA GLY A 94 19.74 9.47 19.07
C GLY A 94 20.45 8.15 18.80
N ILE A 95 19.78 7.20 18.12
CA ILE A 95 20.35 5.90 17.77
C ILE A 95 20.98 6.05 16.38
N THR A 96 22.31 6.13 16.34
CA THR A 96 23.11 6.09 15.11
C THR A 96 23.83 4.76 14.99
N LEU A 97 24.26 4.40 13.78
CA LEU A 97 25.09 3.19 13.54
C LEU A 97 26.40 3.22 14.36
N ASP A 98 26.89 4.41 14.69
CA ASP A 98 28.09 4.60 15.49
C ASP A 98 27.92 4.16 16.95
N ASN A 99 26.67 4.03 17.43
CA ASN A 99 26.33 3.61 18.80
C ASN A 99 26.00 2.11 18.91
N LEU A 100 26.18 1.32 17.84
CA LEU A 100 25.87 -0.12 17.80
C LEU A 100 27.06 -1.02 18.13
N HIS A 101 28.17 -0.45 18.61
CA HIS A 101 29.31 -1.18 19.14
C HIS A 101 29.33 -1.12 20.67
N GLU A 102 28.66 -2.07 21.32
CA GLU A 102 29.05 -2.62 22.63
C GLU A 102 29.24 -4.14 22.49
#